data_AF-A0A4Q2ZXF1-F1
#
_entry.id   AF-A0A4Q2ZXF1-F1
#
_cell.length_a   1.000
_cell.length_b   1.000
_cell.length_c   1.000
_cell.angle_alpha   90.00
_cell.angle_beta   90.00
_cell.angle_gamma   90.00
#
_symmetry.space_group_name_H-M   'P 1'
#
loop_
_entity.id
_entity.type
_entity.pdbx_description
1 polymer ?
#
loop_
_entity_poly.entity_id
_entity_poly.type
_entity_poly.pdbx_seq_one_letter_code
_entity_poly.pdbx_strand_id
1 'polypeptide(L)'
;MPPDDLPWQRWDRGEKDVKLRFRPVFPDRPVIIRPRSPLNLSPRAKAMFYVGIPAFIELTAHSEGQYEVLHSWPSDPPSNTWHGTPISGTLCYSVKTRARRQYVPDDWQQMSIISTVEIANSGSHMLPFERLFFETGHLGVFEHQGRLWANHARIRTGEKDDSLSGVVFGSKPFGEAADSVSLSQPRLGRVRRSMLKEAFSTFLGVTHPYD
;
A
#
# COMPACT_ATOMS: atom_id res chain seq x y z
N MET A 1 12.78 14.58 -22.69
CA MET A 1 11.85 15.66 -23.07
C MET A 1 10.47 15.25 -22.60
N PRO A 2 9.67 16.12 -21.96
CA PRO A 2 8.27 15.80 -21.70
C PRO A 2 7.53 15.54 -23.03
N PRO A 3 6.48 14.70 -23.06
CA PRO A 3 5.69 14.47 -24.26
C PRO A 3 5.08 15.77 -24.80
N ASP A 4 5.07 15.92 -26.13
CA ASP A 4 4.61 17.14 -26.82
C ASP A 4 3.08 17.31 -26.79
N ASP A 5 2.33 16.26 -26.42
CA ASP A 5 0.88 16.17 -26.47
C ASP A 5 0.20 16.27 -25.09
N LEU A 6 0.90 16.74 -24.06
CA LEU A 6 0.31 16.91 -22.73
C LEU A 6 -0.71 18.05 -22.73
N PRO A 7 -2.00 17.78 -22.45
CA PRO A 7 -3.01 18.82 -22.42
C PRO A 7 -2.76 19.76 -21.23
N TRP A 8 -2.92 21.06 -21.46
CA TRP A 8 -2.87 22.05 -20.40
C TRP A 8 -3.99 21.82 -19.39
N GLN A 9 -3.63 21.74 -18.11
CA GLN A 9 -4.57 21.76 -16.99
C GLN A 9 -4.51 23.15 -16.34
N ARG A 10 -5.67 23.68 -15.98
CA ARG A 10 -5.82 25.03 -15.39
C ARG A 10 -6.55 24.92 -14.06
N TRP A 11 -6.05 25.64 -13.06
CA TRP A 11 -6.66 25.78 -11.76
C TRP A 11 -6.78 27.27 -11.43
N ASP A 12 -7.91 27.67 -10.88
CA ASP A 12 -8.11 28.99 -10.28
C ASP A 12 -7.77 28.91 -8.79
N ARG A 13 -6.68 29.56 -8.39
CA ARG A 13 -6.35 29.77 -6.97
C ARG A 13 -6.09 31.23 -6.73
N GLY A 14 -6.40 31.66 -5.50
CA GLY A 14 -6.34 33.05 -5.07
C GLY A 14 -5.00 33.72 -5.43
N GLU A 15 -5.05 35.02 -5.71
CA GLU A 15 -3.93 35.75 -6.33
C GLU A 15 -2.73 35.97 -5.39
N LYS A 16 -2.86 35.72 -4.08
CA LYS A 16 -1.83 36.05 -3.08
C LYS A 16 -1.07 34.80 -2.60
N ASP A 17 0.25 34.86 -2.68
CA ASP A 17 1.20 33.91 -2.05
C ASP A 17 1.06 32.42 -2.45
N VAL A 18 0.76 32.15 -3.73
CA VAL A 18 0.66 30.79 -4.25
C VAL A 18 2.02 30.08 -4.19
N LYS A 19 2.13 29.07 -3.31
CA LYS A 19 3.28 28.14 -3.29
C LYS A 19 2.82 26.76 -3.72
N LEU A 20 3.40 26.26 -4.80
CA LEU A 20 3.17 24.91 -5.27
C LEU A 20 4.10 23.92 -4.59
N ARG A 21 3.61 22.71 -4.32
CA ARG A 21 4.42 21.61 -3.78
C ARG A 21 4.03 20.31 -4.46
N PHE A 22 5.05 19.57 -4.89
CA PHE A 22 4.91 18.19 -5.29
C PHE A 22 5.36 17.29 -4.15
N ARG A 23 4.60 16.22 -3.89
CA ARG A 23 5.01 15.21 -2.91
C ARG A 23 4.59 13.81 -3.34
N PRO A 24 5.43 12.79 -3.11
CA PRO A 24 5.00 11.41 -3.28
C PRO A 24 4.05 11.03 -2.13
N VAL A 25 2.96 10.37 -2.48
CA VAL A 25 1.92 9.92 -1.56
C VAL A 25 1.45 8.54 -1.98
N PHE A 26 0.80 7.82 -1.05
CA PHE A 26 0.11 6.59 -1.38
C PHE A 26 -1.13 6.86 -2.26
N PRO A 27 -1.62 5.84 -3.00
CA PRO A 27 -2.94 5.89 -3.63
C PRO A 27 -4.03 6.24 -2.61
N ASP A 28 -5.12 6.81 -3.10
CA ASP A 28 -6.32 7.17 -2.33
C ASP A 28 -7.22 5.96 -2.00
N ARG A 29 -6.85 4.76 -2.47
CA ARG A 29 -7.59 3.51 -2.25
C ARG A 29 -6.66 2.39 -1.78
N PRO A 30 -7.20 1.40 -1.07
CA PRO A 30 -6.48 0.17 -0.77
C PRO A 30 -5.96 -0.52 -2.03
N VAL A 31 -4.96 -1.38 -1.85
CA VAL A 31 -4.33 -2.12 -2.96
C VAL A 31 -4.38 -3.63 -2.75
N ILE A 32 -4.55 -4.38 -3.84
CA ILE A 32 -4.38 -5.83 -3.90
C ILE A 32 -2.98 -6.13 -4.45
N ILE A 33 -2.18 -6.82 -3.65
CA ILE A 33 -0.82 -7.26 -4.01
C ILE A 33 -0.80 -8.78 -4.04
N ARG A 34 -0.14 -9.37 -5.06
CA ARG A 34 0.04 -10.82 -5.17
C ARG A 34 1.48 -11.21 -4.82
N PRO A 35 1.77 -12.33 -4.17
CA PRO A 35 3.12 -12.81 -4.02
C PRO A 35 3.68 -13.28 -5.36
N ARG A 36 5.01 -13.25 -5.50
CA ARG A 36 5.69 -13.75 -6.71
C ARG A 36 5.43 -15.24 -6.92
N SER A 37 5.39 -16.00 -5.83
CA SER A 37 5.05 -17.43 -5.82
C SER A 37 4.07 -17.68 -4.66
N PRO A 38 3.07 -18.56 -4.83
CA PRO A 38 2.19 -18.97 -3.73
C PRO A 38 3.03 -19.42 -2.54
N LEU A 39 2.62 -19.02 -1.33
CA LEU A 39 3.29 -19.43 -0.09
C LEU A 39 2.24 -19.90 0.89
N ASN A 40 2.43 -21.09 1.44
CA ASN A 40 1.63 -21.57 2.56
C ASN A 40 2.43 -21.36 3.85
N LEU A 41 1.93 -20.52 4.74
CA LEU A 41 2.54 -20.27 6.05
C LEU A 41 2.09 -21.33 7.04
N SER A 42 3.06 -22.08 7.57
CA SER A 42 2.79 -23.09 8.60
C SER A 42 2.13 -22.48 9.84
N PRO A 43 1.38 -23.29 10.61
CA PRO A 43 0.86 -22.86 11.91
C PRO A 43 1.95 -22.23 12.75
N ARG A 44 1.64 -21.10 13.41
CA ARG A 44 2.56 -20.32 14.25
C ARG A 44 3.78 -19.71 13.53
N ALA A 45 3.90 -19.86 12.21
CA ALA A 45 4.99 -19.29 11.43
C ALA A 45 4.79 -17.80 11.14
N LYS A 46 5.91 -17.13 10.82
CA LYS A 46 5.93 -15.73 10.38
C LYS A 46 6.78 -15.56 9.13
N ALA A 47 6.40 -14.60 8.31
CA ALA A 47 7.11 -14.26 7.09
C ALA A 47 7.14 -12.75 6.88
N MET A 48 8.29 -12.23 6.49
CA MET A 48 8.45 -10.85 6.05
C MET A 48 8.44 -10.77 4.53
N PHE A 49 7.71 -9.80 4.00
CA PHE A 49 7.66 -9.48 2.58
C PHE A 49 7.99 -8.02 2.33
N TYR A 50 8.59 -7.75 1.18
CA TYR A 50 8.69 -6.43 0.59
C TYR A 50 7.59 -6.30 -0.46
N VAL A 51 6.82 -5.21 -0.37
CA VAL A 51 5.81 -4.85 -1.36
C VAL A 51 6.12 -3.46 -1.90
N GLY A 52 5.98 -3.29 -3.21
CA GLY A 52 6.19 -2.01 -3.88
C GLY A 52 4.86 -1.49 -4.38
N ILE A 53 4.51 -0.25 -4.04
CA ILE A 53 3.24 0.36 -4.41
C ILE A 53 3.57 1.61 -5.22
N PRO A 54 3.02 1.82 -6.44
CA PRO A 54 3.30 3.01 -7.22
C PRO A 54 3.00 4.27 -6.41
N ALA A 55 3.96 5.19 -6.33
CA ALA A 55 3.71 6.49 -5.75
C ALA A 55 2.73 7.25 -6.62
N PHE A 56 1.83 7.97 -5.97
CA PHE A 56 1.10 9.07 -6.59
C PHE A 56 1.87 10.36 -6.31
N ILE A 57 1.97 11.23 -7.30
CA ILE A 57 2.58 12.55 -7.16
C ILE A 57 1.45 13.54 -6.99
N GLU A 58 1.33 14.07 -5.77
CA GLU A 58 0.31 15.04 -5.42
C GLU A 58 0.86 16.44 -5.58
N LEU A 59 0.18 17.25 -6.39
CA LEU A 59 0.39 18.69 -6.49
C LEU A 59 -0.55 19.37 -5.50
N THR A 60 0.02 20.14 -4.58
CA THR A 60 -0.72 21.02 -3.68
C THR A 60 -0.38 22.47 -3.92
N ALA A 61 -1.34 23.36 -3.66
CA ALA A 61 -1.15 24.80 -3.67
C ALA A 61 -1.48 25.37 -2.29
N HIS A 62 -0.59 26.21 -1.80
CA HIS A 62 -0.83 27.01 -0.60
C HIS A 62 -1.47 28.34 -0.98
N SER A 63 -2.63 28.63 -0.38
CA SER A 63 -3.31 29.92 -0.48
C SER A 63 -4.03 30.17 0.85
N GLU A 64 -4.09 31.42 1.31
CA GLU A 64 -4.86 31.79 2.52
C GLU A 64 -4.51 30.98 3.79
N GLY A 65 -3.25 30.54 3.90
CA GLY A 65 -2.75 29.82 5.07
C GLY A 65 -2.97 28.30 5.05
N GLN A 66 -3.51 27.71 3.98
CA GLN A 66 -3.72 26.26 3.87
C GLN A 66 -3.19 25.69 2.54
N TYR A 67 -2.68 24.45 2.59
CA TYR A 67 -2.34 23.67 1.40
C TYR A 67 -3.54 22.81 1.00
N GLU A 68 -3.97 22.96 -0.26
CA GLU A 68 -5.02 22.12 -0.85
C GLU A 68 -4.49 21.30 -2.02
N VAL A 69 -5.06 20.11 -2.21
CA VAL A 69 -4.71 19.22 -3.31
C VAL A 69 -5.34 19.73 -4.59
N LEU A 70 -4.52 19.98 -5.61
CA LEU A 70 -4.98 20.35 -6.95
C LEU A 70 -5.15 19.13 -7.85
N HIS A 71 -4.19 18.20 -7.77
CA HIS A 71 -4.20 16.98 -8.56
C HIS A 71 -3.27 15.92 -8.00
N SER A 72 -3.45 14.67 -8.44
CA SER A 72 -2.61 13.54 -8.08
C SER A 72 -2.43 12.60 -9.27
N TRP A 73 -1.18 12.35 -9.69
CA TRP A 73 -0.86 11.46 -10.82
C TRP A 73 -0.20 10.18 -10.35
N PRO A 74 -0.63 8.99 -10.80
CA PRO A 74 0.11 7.75 -10.54
C PRO A 74 1.42 7.73 -11.33
N SER A 75 2.51 7.28 -10.70
CA SER A 75 3.78 7.01 -11.38
C SER A 75 3.72 5.78 -12.31
N ASP A 76 2.92 4.78 -11.93
CA ASP A 76 2.50 3.66 -12.78
C ASP A 76 1.00 3.44 -12.52
N PRO A 77 0.11 3.72 -13.50
CA PRO A 77 -1.33 3.62 -13.30
C PRO A 77 -1.76 2.21 -12.86
N PRO A 78 -2.31 2.05 -11.66
CA PRO A 78 -2.87 0.77 -11.24
C PRO A 78 -4.23 0.53 -11.91
N SER A 79 -4.67 -0.73 -11.95
CA SER A 79 -5.99 -1.08 -12.47
C SER A 79 -7.03 -1.06 -11.35
N ASN A 80 -8.22 -0.52 -11.60
CA ASN A 80 -9.35 -0.65 -10.68
C ASN A 80 -9.75 -2.13 -10.51
N THR A 81 -10.09 -2.51 -9.29
CA THR A 81 -10.60 -3.85 -8.97
C THR A 81 -11.53 -3.79 -7.77
N TRP A 82 -12.23 -4.89 -7.49
CA TRP A 82 -13.22 -4.98 -6.44
C TRP A 82 -12.84 -6.10 -5.47
N HIS A 83 -12.73 -5.77 -4.19
CA HIS A 83 -12.43 -6.74 -3.13
C HIS A 83 -13.70 -7.08 -2.35
N GLY A 84 -14.04 -8.36 -2.23
CA GLY A 84 -15.28 -8.81 -1.58
C GLY A 84 -16.35 -9.24 -2.57
N THR A 85 -17.60 -9.30 -2.12
CA THR A 85 -18.74 -9.70 -2.95
C THR A 85 -19.22 -8.54 -3.82
N PRO A 86 -19.90 -8.79 -4.97
CA PRO A 86 -20.36 -7.70 -5.84
C PRO A 86 -21.24 -6.64 -5.16
N ILE A 87 -21.99 -7.02 -4.11
CA ILE A 87 -22.91 -6.14 -3.38
C ILE A 87 -22.35 -5.62 -2.04
N SER A 88 -21.28 -6.23 -1.55
CA SER A 88 -20.62 -5.88 -0.29
C SER A 88 -19.12 -6.11 -0.47
N GLY A 89 -18.46 -5.07 -0.95
CA GLY A 89 -17.04 -5.07 -1.20
C GLY A 89 -16.48 -3.65 -1.28
N THR A 90 -15.19 -3.57 -1.54
CA THR A 90 -14.42 -2.32 -1.52
C THR A 90 -13.75 -2.12 -2.88
N LEU A 91 -14.02 -0.97 -3.51
CA LEU A 91 -13.29 -0.52 -4.68
C LEU A 91 -11.84 -0.23 -4.31
N CYS A 92 -10.91 -0.94 -4.96
CA CYS A 92 -9.48 -0.88 -4.67
C CYS A 92 -8.67 -0.96 -5.96
N TYR A 93 -7.35 -0.91 -5.83
CA TYR A 93 -6.42 -1.02 -6.95
C TYR A 93 -5.74 -2.37 -6.99
N SER A 94 -5.57 -2.98 -8.17
CA SER A 94 -4.63 -4.08 -8.37
C SER A 94 -3.29 -3.50 -8.83
N VAL A 95 -2.23 -3.74 -8.07
CA VAL A 95 -0.87 -3.33 -8.46
C VAL A 95 -0.17 -4.45 -9.25
N LYS A 96 0.71 -4.06 -10.18
CA LYS A 96 1.46 -5.01 -11.03
C LYS A 96 2.61 -5.68 -10.29
N THR A 97 3.17 -4.99 -9.29
CA THR A 97 4.27 -5.49 -8.46
C THR A 97 3.88 -6.76 -7.71
N ARG A 98 4.90 -7.55 -7.34
CA ARG A 98 4.72 -8.78 -6.58
C ARG A 98 5.37 -8.64 -5.21
N ALA A 99 4.75 -9.22 -4.19
CA ALA A 99 5.37 -9.34 -2.87
C ALA A 99 6.56 -10.31 -2.95
N ARG A 100 7.71 -9.92 -2.39
CA ARG A 100 8.98 -10.67 -2.45
C ARG A 100 9.53 -10.89 -1.04
N ARG A 101 10.24 -11.99 -0.82
CA ARG A 101 10.88 -12.31 0.48
C ARG A 101 12.21 -11.59 0.70
N GLN A 102 12.83 -11.13 -0.38
CA GLN A 102 14.08 -10.40 -0.38
C GLN A 102 13.89 -9.08 -1.11
N TYR A 103 14.62 -8.08 -0.66
CA TYR A 103 14.72 -6.80 -1.34
C TYR A 103 15.95 -6.79 -2.23
N VAL A 104 15.73 -6.63 -3.53
CA VAL A 104 16.77 -6.39 -4.53
C VAL A 104 16.42 -5.06 -5.19
N PRO A 105 17.23 -4.00 -5.07
CA PRO A 105 16.86 -2.67 -5.56
C PRO A 105 16.41 -2.63 -7.02
N ASP A 106 17.08 -3.38 -7.89
CA ASP A 106 16.83 -3.36 -9.34
C ASP A 106 15.50 -4.04 -9.74
N ASP A 107 14.88 -4.79 -8.82
CA ASP A 107 13.58 -5.42 -9.05
C ASP A 107 12.39 -4.44 -8.96
N TRP A 108 12.62 -3.19 -8.55
CA TRP A 108 11.58 -2.21 -8.24
C TRP A 108 11.70 -0.95 -9.10
N GLN A 109 10.56 -0.43 -9.55
CA GLN A 109 10.51 0.86 -10.23
C GLN A 109 10.92 1.98 -9.28
N GLN A 110 11.63 2.98 -9.79
CA GLN A 110 12.19 4.08 -9.00
C GLN A 110 11.14 4.81 -8.14
N MET A 111 9.92 4.96 -8.66
CA MET A 111 8.80 5.63 -7.98
C MET A 111 7.89 4.66 -7.20
N SER A 112 8.31 3.40 -6.98
CA SER A 112 7.62 2.49 -6.07
C SER A 112 7.94 2.84 -4.63
N ILE A 113 6.92 2.98 -3.80
CA ILE A 113 7.04 3.10 -2.34
C ILE A 113 7.13 1.70 -1.77
N ILE A 114 8.28 1.37 -1.16
CA ILE A 114 8.55 0.05 -0.61
C ILE A 114 8.06 -0.02 0.84
N SER A 115 7.20 -0.98 1.15
CA SER A 115 6.78 -1.30 2.51
C SER A 115 7.18 -2.72 2.87
N THR A 116 7.66 -2.90 4.10
CA THR A 116 7.87 -4.23 4.68
C THR A 116 6.59 -4.68 5.39
N VAL A 117 6.07 -5.84 5.01
CA VAL A 117 4.85 -6.44 5.58
C VAL A 117 5.20 -7.78 6.23
N GLU A 118 5.07 -7.85 7.55
CA GLU A 118 5.17 -9.10 8.29
C GLU A 118 3.80 -9.77 8.36
N ILE A 119 3.69 -11.00 7.91
CA ILE A 119 2.50 -11.83 8.04
C ILE A 119 2.79 -12.92 9.07
N ALA A 120 2.00 -12.98 10.13
CA ALA A 120 2.09 -13.99 11.17
C ALA A 120 0.82 -14.85 11.17
N ASN A 121 1.01 -16.16 10.96
CA ASN A 121 -0.04 -17.14 11.09
C ASN A 121 -0.18 -17.52 12.57
N SER A 122 -1.19 -17.02 13.27
CA SER A 122 -1.42 -17.35 14.69
C SER A 122 -2.30 -18.60 14.87
N GLY A 123 -2.86 -19.12 13.78
CA GLY A 123 -3.78 -20.26 13.79
C GLY A 123 -3.09 -21.62 13.93
N SER A 124 -3.91 -22.66 13.92
CA SER A 124 -3.52 -24.07 13.94
C SER A 124 -3.42 -24.72 12.55
N HIS A 125 -3.80 -24.00 11.49
CA HIS A 125 -3.83 -24.51 10.11
C HIS A 125 -2.83 -23.79 9.21
N MET A 126 -2.51 -24.39 8.06
CA MET A 126 -1.73 -23.72 7.02
C MET A 126 -2.50 -22.49 6.52
N LEU A 127 -1.83 -21.35 6.41
CA LEU A 127 -2.40 -20.13 5.87
C LEU A 127 -1.91 -19.93 4.43
N PRO A 128 -2.76 -20.12 3.41
CA PRO A 128 -2.40 -19.82 2.03
C PRO A 128 -2.29 -18.31 1.83
N PHE A 129 -1.13 -17.86 1.35
CA PHE A 129 -0.90 -16.49 0.96
C PHE A 129 -0.96 -16.36 -0.56
N GLU A 130 -2.11 -15.93 -1.06
CA GLU A 130 -2.35 -15.75 -2.50
C GLU A 130 -2.50 -14.28 -2.91
N ARG A 131 -3.13 -13.48 -2.06
CA ARG A 131 -3.38 -12.04 -2.28
C ARG A 131 -3.37 -11.33 -0.95
N LEU A 132 -2.86 -10.11 -0.95
CA LEU A 132 -2.88 -9.20 0.18
C LEU A 132 -3.77 -8.01 -0.18
N PHE A 133 -4.88 -7.83 0.54
CA PHE A 133 -5.57 -6.54 0.54
C PHE A 133 -4.90 -5.65 1.58
N PHE A 134 -4.36 -4.52 1.13
CA PHE A 134 -3.53 -3.65 1.95
C PHE A 134 -4.09 -2.25 2.00
N GLU A 135 -4.50 -1.83 3.19
CA GLU A 135 -4.94 -0.46 3.47
C GLU A 135 -3.74 0.48 3.51
N THR A 136 -3.63 1.34 2.50
CA THR A 136 -2.52 2.27 2.33
C THR A 136 -2.76 3.60 3.05
N GLY A 137 -3.99 3.89 3.49
CA GLY A 137 -4.34 5.17 4.11
C GLY A 137 -3.56 5.49 5.39
N HIS A 138 -3.02 4.47 6.06
CA HIS A 138 -2.21 4.61 7.29
C HIS A 138 -0.69 4.55 7.03
N LEU A 139 -0.27 4.56 5.77
CA LEU A 139 1.14 4.57 5.39
C LEU A 139 1.63 5.98 5.06
N GLY A 140 2.75 6.36 5.65
CA GLY A 140 3.51 7.56 5.30
C GLY A 140 4.59 7.24 4.27
N VAL A 141 5.05 8.26 3.56
CA VAL A 141 6.15 8.13 2.60
C VAL A 141 7.42 8.69 3.21
N PHE A 142 8.49 7.93 3.09
CA PHE A 142 9.82 8.22 3.59
C PHE A 142 10.82 8.09 2.44
N GLU A 143 11.99 8.70 2.60
CA GLU A 143 13.10 8.62 1.67
C GLU A 143 14.34 8.06 2.36
N HIS A 144 15.01 7.13 1.69
CA HIS A 144 16.31 6.62 2.09
C HIS A 144 17.12 6.27 0.84
N GLN A 145 18.29 6.89 0.70
CA GLN A 145 19.25 6.64 -0.38
C GLN A 145 18.64 6.74 -1.79
N GLY A 146 17.86 7.79 -2.03
CA GLY A 146 17.19 8.06 -3.29
C GLY A 146 15.98 7.16 -3.56
N ARG A 147 15.45 6.46 -2.56
CA ARG A 147 14.32 5.54 -2.72
C ARG A 147 13.18 5.82 -1.76
N LEU A 148 11.96 5.56 -2.22
CA LEU A 148 10.75 5.73 -1.45
C LEU A 148 10.45 4.50 -0.60
N TRP A 149 10.19 4.75 0.67
CA TRP A 149 9.85 3.74 1.68
C TRP A 149 8.58 4.12 2.40
N ALA A 150 7.99 3.15 3.09
CA ALA A 150 6.86 3.34 3.98
C ALA A 150 7.11 2.69 5.31
N ASN A 151 6.34 3.14 6.31
CA ASN A 151 6.30 2.45 7.57
C ASN A 151 5.92 0.98 7.40
N HIS A 152 6.49 0.13 8.26
CA HIS A 152 6.24 -1.30 8.22
C HIS A 152 4.81 -1.62 8.68
N ALA A 153 4.27 -2.73 8.18
CA ALA A 153 3.00 -3.27 8.64
C ALA A 153 3.18 -4.69 9.17
N ARG A 154 2.39 -5.05 10.18
CA ARG A 154 2.31 -6.40 10.72
C ARG A 154 0.86 -6.87 10.70
N ILE A 155 0.64 -8.00 10.07
CA ILE A 155 -0.67 -8.62 9.89
C ILE A 155 -0.68 -9.93 10.67
N ARG A 156 -1.72 -10.14 11.47
CA ARG A 156 -1.88 -11.36 12.27
C ARG A 156 -3.22 -12.01 11.97
N THR A 157 -3.21 -13.30 11.63
CA THR A 157 -4.44 -14.09 11.60
C THR A 157 -4.89 -14.43 13.02
N GLY A 158 -6.18 -14.65 13.20
CA GLY A 158 -6.83 -15.09 14.43
C GLY A 158 -6.70 -16.60 14.65
N GLU A 159 -7.11 -17.05 15.83
CA GLU A 159 -6.96 -18.45 16.26
C GLU A 159 -8.07 -19.39 15.76
N LYS A 160 -9.25 -18.85 15.40
CA LYS A 160 -10.34 -19.58 14.74
C LYS A 160 -10.51 -19.07 13.30
N ASP A 161 -10.46 -20.00 12.34
CA ASP A 161 -10.74 -19.86 10.90
C ASP A 161 -10.52 -18.47 10.29
N ASP A 162 -9.40 -18.29 9.58
CA ASP A 162 -9.09 -17.24 8.59
C ASP A 162 -9.46 -15.77 8.94
N SER A 163 -9.90 -15.53 10.18
CA SER A 163 -10.38 -14.26 10.66
C SER A 163 -9.19 -13.40 11.03
N LEU A 164 -9.12 -12.21 10.47
CA LEU A 164 -8.01 -11.30 10.75
C LEU A 164 -8.13 -10.70 12.14
N SER A 165 -7.07 -10.80 12.92
CA SER A 165 -7.01 -10.18 14.26
C SER A 165 -6.65 -8.68 14.21
N GLY A 166 -6.19 -8.21 13.04
CA GLY A 166 -5.94 -6.80 12.73
C GLY A 166 -4.58 -6.54 12.08
N VAL A 167 -4.37 -5.27 11.72
CA VAL A 167 -3.09 -4.77 11.19
C VAL A 167 -2.52 -3.72 12.10
N VAL A 168 -1.23 -3.87 12.39
CA VAL A 168 -0.45 -2.93 13.18
C VAL A 168 0.49 -2.20 12.24
N PHE A 169 0.38 -0.88 12.20
CA PHE A 169 1.28 -0.04 11.43
C PHE A 169 2.37 0.51 12.36
N GLY A 170 3.62 0.35 11.93
CA GLY A 170 4.76 1.02 12.55
C GLY A 170 4.75 2.53 12.29
N SER A 171 5.62 3.25 12.99
CA SER A 171 5.79 4.70 12.79
C SER A 171 6.84 5.05 11.73
N LYS A 172 7.70 4.10 11.36
CA LYS A 172 8.82 4.25 10.42
C LYS A 172 9.04 2.95 9.63
N PRO A 173 9.79 3.00 8.50
CA PRO A 173 10.25 1.80 7.82
C PRO A 173 11.07 0.90 8.76
N PHE A 174 11.17 -0.37 8.41
CA PHE A 174 11.95 -1.37 9.14
C PHE A 174 13.20 -1.76 8.33
N GLY A 175 14.25 -2.25 9.01
CA GLY A 175 15.46 -2.74 8.34
C GLY A 175 16.33 -1.59 7.82
N GLU A 176 16.83 -1.72 6.59
CA GLU A 176 17.80 -0.81 5.97
C GLU A 176 17.34 0.65 5.89
N ALA A 177 16.02 0.89 5.82
CA ALA A 177 15.45 2.23 5.75
C ALA A 177 15.01 2.81 7.11
N ALA A 178 15.50 2.27 8.23
CA ALA A 178 15.13 2.73 9.57
C ALA A 178 15.47 4.22 9.83
N ASP A 179 16.57 4.70 9.23
CA ASP A 179 17.05 6.09 9.31
C ASP A 179 16.53 6.99 8.19
N SER A 180 15.41 6.60 7.58
CA SER A 180 14.76 7.37 6.52
C SER A 180 14.19 8.71 6.98
N VAL A 181 14.09 9.65 6.03
CA VAL A 181 13.49 10.98 6.22
C VAL A 181 12.04 10.97 5.79
N SER A 182 11.13 11.51 6.60
CA SER A 182 9.70 11.60 6.26
C SER A 182 9.48 12.62 5.14
N LEU A 183 8.81 12.21 4.05
CA LEU A 183 8.40 13.08 2.95
C LEU A 183 6.92 13.48 3.05
N SER A 184 6.05 12.51 3.32
CA SER A 184 4.59 12.71 3.37
C SER A 184 3.96 11.94 4.53
N GLN A 185 2.96 12.54 5.17
CA GLN A 185 2.20 11.89 6.24
C GLN A 185 1.14 10.93 5.67
N PRO A 186 0.67 9.95 6.46
CA PRO A 186 -0.46 9.11 6.09
C PRO A 186 -1.74 9.91 5.83
N ARG A 187 -2.52 9.51 4.82
CA ARG A 187 -3.77 10.18 4.44
C ARG A 187 -4.85 10.13 5.52
N LEU A 188 -5.03 8.96 6.14
CA LEU A 188 -6.01 8.72 7.22
C LEU A 188 -5.40 8.92 8.62
N GLY A 189 -4.23 9.55 8.70
CA GLY A 189 -3.48 9.71 9.94
C GLY A 189 -2.81 8.42 10.42
N ARG A 190 -1.97 8.58 11.45
CA ARG A 190 -1.23 7.48 12.06
C ARG A 190 -2.13 6.72 13.01
N VAL A 191 -2.29 5.43 12.76
CA VAL A 191 -3.03 4.52 13.64
C VAL A 191 -2.11 3.37 14.03
N ARG A 192 -2.02 3.07 15.33
CA ARG A 192 -1.20 1.95 15.81
C ARG A 192 -1.83 0.59 15.50
N ARG A 193 -3.16 0.51 15.48
CA ARG A 193 -3.92 -0.71 15.14
C ARG A 193 -5.17 -0.35 14.35
N SER A 194 -5.28 -0.87 13.13
CA SER A 194 -6.51 -0.77 12.34
C SER A 194 -7.21 -2.12 12.35
N MET A 195 -8.54 -2.09 12.50
CA MET A 195 -9.39 -3.24 12.29
C MET A 195 -9.62 -3.39 10.80
N LEU A 196 -8.85 -4.27 10.14
CA LEU A 196 -9.24 -4.75 8.83
C LEU A 196 -10.36 -5.76 9.05
N LYS A 197 -11.60 -5.37 8.74
CA LYS A 197 -12.71 -6.33 8.73
C LYS A 197 -12.46 -7.45 7.71
N GLU A 198 -11.69 -7.19 6.64
CA GLU A 198 -11.52 -8.10 5.49
C GLU A 198 -10.16 -7.97 4.74
N ALA A 199 -8.98 -7.99 5.40
CA ALA A 199 -7.68 -7.89 4.67
C ALA A 199 -7.32 -9.11 3.80
N PHE A 200 -8.07 -10.18 3.93
CA PHE A 200 -7.97 -11.36 3.09
C PHE A 200 -9.40 -11.75 2.73
N SER A 201 -9.68 -11.80 1.43
CA SER A 201 -10.68 -12.74 0.95
C SER A 201 -9.87 -13.92 0.45
N THR A 202 -9.95 -15.03 1.18
CA THR A 202 -9.85 -16.31 0.51
C THR A 202 -11.03 -16.28 -0.45
N PHE A 203 -10.79 -16.11 -1.75
CA PHE A 203 -11.71 -16.76 -2.68
C PHE A 203 -11.54 -18.22 -2.35
N LEU A 204 -12.43 -18.74 -1.50
CA LEU A 204 -12.67 -20.16 -1.39
C LEU A 204 -13.17 -20.58 -2.76
N GLY A 205 -12.25 -20.79 -3.69
CA GLY A 205 -12.42 -21.75 -4.75
C GLY A 205 -12.42 -23.12 -4.10
N VAL A 206 -13.45 -23.42 -3.29
CA VAL A 206 -13.86 -24.82 -3.08
C VAL A 206 -14.42 -25.26 -4.42
N THR A 207 -13.52 -25.57 -5.35
CA THR A 207 -13.78 -26.75 -6.16
C THR A 207 -13.56 -27.89 -5.19
N HIS A 208 -14.65 -28.45 -4.67
CA HIS A 208 -14.63 -29.80 -4.13
C HIS A 208 -14.11 -30.69 -5.27
N PRO A 209 -12.91 -31.28 -5.18
CA PRO A 209 -12.56 -32.36 -6.06
C PRO A 209 -13.02 -33.63 -5.35
N TYR A 210 -14.22 -34.08 -5.70
CA TYR A 210 -14.81 -35.37 -5.29
C TYR A 210 -15.07 -35.54 -3.78
N ASP A 211 -16.35 -35.58 -3.42
CA ASP A 211 -16.99 -36.72 -2.73
C ASP A 211 -18.52 -36.56 -2.78
#